data_AF-A0A497TAI6-F1
#
_entry.id   AF-A0A497TAI6-F1
#
_cell.length_a   1.000
_cell.length_b   1.000
_cell.length_c   1.000
_cell.angle_alpha   90.00
_cell.angle_beta   90.00
_cell.angle_gamma   90.00
#
_symmetry.space_group_name_H-M   'P 1'
#
loop_
_entity.id
_entity.type
_entity.pdbx_description
1 polymer ?
#
loop_
_entity_poly.entity_id
_entity_poly.type
_entity_poly.pdbx_seq_one_letter_code
_entity_poly.pdbx_strand_id
1 'polypeptide(L)'
;MEEDYKPSESIKGKKLFYPLYFIFFIFIFSIAIKLAILWTIQCPHIVFDESNYYVIAKQIWKDRDFHINMHPFPQYPPLYPFLISPIVGGIEDKILSFHYILVLNAFLSSLIVFPAYYLAKEYLNENDSIIVAFLTVIMPPSFIYSFTIMAENLFFPLFLTSICFMTRVYKSNNFKNNLLAGIFISLTILTKLIGLVLAIIYLLEILYPRWKEKTG
;
A
#
# COMPACT_ATOMS: atom_id res chain seq x y z
N MET A 1 53.70 21.81 9.57
CA MET A 1 52.35 21.92 10.14
C MET A 1 51.47 21.10 9.23
N GLU A 2 51.34 19.83 9.56
CA GLU A 2 50.70 18.80 8.74
C GLU A 2 49.56 18.30 9.62
N GLU A 3 48.34 18.82 9.38
CA GLU A 3 47.15 18.42 10.11
C GLU A 3 46.71 17.04 9.62
N ASP A 4 46.99 16.04 10.46
CA ASP A 4 46.48 14.67 10.35
C ASP A 4 44.93 14.68 10.31
N TYR A 5 44.37 14.54 9.12
CA TYR A 5 42.96 14.22 8.93
C TYR A 5 42.73 12.77 9.36
N LYS A 6 42.29 12.56 10.60
CA LYS A 6 41.80 11.26 11.07
C LYS A 6 40.41 11.00 10.48
N PRO A 7 40.20 9.93 9.69
CA PRO A 7 38.85 9.53 9.29
C PRO A 7 38.08 9.11 10.55
N SER A 8 36.88 9.67 10.73
CA SER A 8 36.02 9.36 11.87
C SER A 8 35.65 7.87 11.87
N GLU A 9 36.25 7.14 12.81
CA GLU A 9 35.97 5.73 13.06
C GLU A 9 34.49 5.49 13.35
N SER A 10 33.90 4.70 12.45
CA SER A 10 32.88 3.69 12.74
C SER A 10 31.78 4.05 13.75
N ILE A 11 30.67 4.60 13.25
CA ILE A 11 29.35 4.27 13.80
C ILE A 11 28.96 2.86 13.31
N LYS A 12 29.73 1.85 13.72
CA LYS A 12 29.32 0.45 13.66
C LYS A 12 28.84 0.06 15.06
N GLY A 13 27.55 -0.24 15.20
CA GLY A 13 27.12 -1.20 16.22
C GLY A 13 26.20 -0.73 17.35
N LYS A 14 25.26 0.19 17.13
CA LYS A 14 24.02 0.20 17.96
C LYS A 14 22.89 -0.45 17.17
N LYS A 15 22.48 -1.64 17.64
CA LYS A 15 21.47 -2.51 17.03
C LYS A 15 20.17 -1.73 16.71
N LEU A 16 19.78 -1.85 15.45
CA LEU A 16 18.71 -1.17 14.70
C LEU A 16 17.26 -1.51 15.15
N PHE A 17 16.99 -1.67 16.45
CA PHE A 17 15.69 -2.16 16.95
C PHE A 17 14.70 -1.06 17.34
N TYR A 18 15.18 0.06 17.90
CA TYR A 18 14.32 1.17 18.34
C TYR A 18 13.40 1.77 17.26
N PRO A 19 13.84 2.04 16.01
CA PRO A 19 12.96 2.67 15.02
C PRO A 19 11.80 1.78 14.59
N LEU A 20 12.02 0.46 14.52
CA LEU A 20 10.99 -0.50 14.13
C LEU A 20 9.84 -0.55 15.14
N TYR A 21 10.15 -0.45 16.43
CA TYR A 21 9.12 -0.36 17.48
C TYR A 21 8.30 0.93 17.36
N PHE A 22 8.93 2.06 17.03
CA PHE A 22 8.20 3.31 16.78
C PHE A 22 7.29 3.22 15.55
N ILE A 23 7.77 2.65 14.44
CA ILE A 23 6.94 2.46 13.25
C ILE A 23 5.77 1.51 13.53
N PHE A 24 6.02 0.42 14.25
CA PHE A 24 4.96 -0.48 14.66
C PHE A 24 3.96 0.20 15.62
N PHE A 25 4.45 1.03 16.54
CA PHE A 25 3.60 1.86 17.39
C PHE A 25 2.72 2.80 16.57
N ILE A 26 3.28 3.51 15.57
CA ILE A 26 2.51 4.39 14.68
C ILE A 26 1.46 3.61 13.89
N PHE A 27 1.79 2.40 13.43
CA PHE A 27 0.85 1.50 12.76
C PHE A 27 -0.33 1.13 13.66
N ILE A 28 -0.05 0.64 14.88
CA ILE A 28 -1.10 0.28 15.85
C ILE A 28 -1.90 1.51 16.28
N PHE A 29 -1.23 2.64 16.51
CA PHE A 29 -1.86 3.90 16.88
C PHE A 29 -2.80 4.41 15.77
N SER A 30 -2.38 4.29 14.50
CA SER A 30 -3.23 4.64 13.35
C SER A 30 -4.48 3.78 13.29
N ILE A 31 -4.33 2.47 13.47
CA ILE A 31 -5.47 1.54 13.53
C ILE A 31 -6.39 1.93 14.69
N ALA A 32 -5.85 2.14 15.89
CA ALA A 32 -6.64 2.48 17.07
C ALA A 32 -7.45 3.78 16.89
N ILE A 33 -6.84 4.83 16.32
CA ILE A 33 -7.55 6.08 16.02
C ILE A 33 -8.66 5.86 14.99
N LYS A 34 -8.35 5.18 13.88
CA LYS A 34 -9.34 4.92 12.83
C LYS A 34 -10.49 4.09 13.36
N LEU A 35 -10.20 3.04 14.14
CA LEU A 35 -11.22 2.24 14.80
C LEU A 35 -12.05 3.07 15.78
N ALA A 36 -11.47 3.98 16.56
CA ALA A 36 -12.21 4.86 17.45
C ALA A 36 -13.18 5.80 16.70
N ILE A 37 -12.74 6.36 15.57
CA ILE A 37 -13.58 7.23 14.73
C ILE A 37 -14.69 6.44 14.02
N LEU A 38 -14.39 5.21 13.60
CA LEU A 38 -15.33 4.32 12.90
C LEU A 38 -16.62 4.11 13.71
N TRP A 39 -16.60 4.16 15.04
CA TRP A 39 -17.81 4.09 15.89
C TRP A 39 -18.84 5.20 15.59
N THR A 40 -18.42 6.30 14.98
CA THR A 40 -19.29 7.42 14.61
C THR A 40 -19.90 7.28 13.22
N ILE A 41 -19.44 6.29 12.44
CA ILE A 41 -19.77 6.14 11.01
C ILE A 41 -20.82 5.05 10.86
N GLN A 42 -22.06 5.46 10.59
CA GLN A 42 -23.21 4.56 10.56
C GLN A 42 -23.68 4.20 9.15
N CYS A 43 -23.21 4.92 8.13
CA CYS A 43 -23.66 4.75 6.75
C CYS A 43 -22.55 5.03 5.72
N PRO A 44 -22.67 4.48 4.50
CA PRO A 44 -21.76 4.79 3.39
C PRO A 44 -21.77 6.28 3.05
N HIS A 45 -20.59 6.84 2.76
CA HIS A 45 -20.44 8.25 2.41
C HIS A 45 -20.39 8.46 0.89
N ILE A 46 -19.83 7.51 0.14
CA ILE A 46 -19.69 7.51 -1.32
C ILE A 46 -20.55 6.39 -1.88
N VAL A 47 -21.87 6.62 -1.85
CA VAL A 47 -22.90 5.58 -2.06
C VAL A 47 -22.70 4.79 -3.36
N PHE A 48 -22.31 5.44 -4.45
CA PHE A 48 -22.18 4.76 -5.75
C PHE A 48 -21.03 3.75 -5.77
N ASP A 49 -19.80 4.21 -5.49
CA ASP A 49 -18.61 3.34 -5.51
C ASP A 49 -18.67 2.26 -4.44
N GLU A 50 -19.08 2.62 -3.21
CA GLU A 50 -19.15 1.66 -2.10
C GLU A 50 -20.16 0.55 -2.39
N SER A 51 -21.31 0.88 -2.99
CA SER A 51 -22.31 -0.11 -3.39
C SER A 51 -21.78 -1.04 -4.49
N ASN A 52 -21.06 -0.50 -5.47
CA ASN A 52 -20.49 -1.32 -6.55
C ASN A 52 -19.47 -2.31 -6.02
N TYR A 53 -18.51 -1.87 -5.19
CA TYR A 53 -17.54 -2.77 -4.57
C TYR A 53 -18.22 -3.85 -3.73
N TYR A 54 -19.25 -3.49 -2.95
CA TYR A 54 -20.00 -4.44 -2.14
C TYR A 54 -20.75 -5.48 -2.98
N VAL A 55 -21.40 -5.06 -4.09
CA VAL A 55 -22.13 -5.96 -4.99
C VAL A 55 -21.18 -6.93 -5.69
N ILE A 56 -20.05 -6.45 -6.23
CA ILE A 56 -19.04 -7.30 -6.88
C ILE A 56 -18.52 -8.33 -5.88
N ALA A 57 -18.16 -7.91 -4.68
CA ALA A 57 -17.68 -8.80 -3.63
C ALA A 57 -18.70 -9.90 -3.28
N LYS A 58 -19.99 -9.55 -3.26
CA LYS A 58 -21.07 -10.52 -3.05
C LYS A 58 -21.19 -11.53 -4.19
N GLN A 59 -21.06 -11.08 -5.44
CA GLN A 59 -21.08 -11.94 -6.63
C GLN A 59 -19.87 -12.88 -6.66
N ILE A 60 -18.68 -12.39 -6.34
CA ILE A 60 -17.46 -13.22 -6.21
C ILE A 60 -17.67 -14.34 -5.19
N TRP A 61 -18.34 -14.05 -4.08
CA TRP A 61 -18.61 -15.07 -3.06
C TRP A 61 -19.65 -16.10 -3.51
N LYS A 62 -20.79 -15.65 -4.04
CA LYS A 62 -21.92 -16.52 -4.38
C LYS A 62 -21.73 -17.27 -5.69
N ASP A 63 -21.35 -16.55 -6.72
CA ASP A 63 -21.39 -17.01 -8.11
C ASP A 63 -19.98 -17.36 -8.62
N ARG A 64 -18.93 -17.06 -7.83
CA ARG A 64 -17.51 -17.17 -8.24
C ARG A 64 -17.19 -16.34 -9.49
N ASP A 65 -17.98 -15.29 -9.71
CA ASP A 65 -17.91 -14.43 -10.87
C ASP A 65 -17.38 -13.04 -10.47
N PHE A 66 -16.52 -12.49 -11.33
CA PHE A 66 -15.93 -11.16 -11.18
C PHE A 66 -16.64 -10.11 -12.04
N HIS A 67 -17.61 -10.51 -12.87
CA HIS A 67 -18.31 -9.63 -13.78
C HIS A 67 -19.58 -9.02 -13.16
N ILE A 68 -19.75 -7.71 -13.37
CA ILE A 68 -21.05 -7.06 -13.16
C ILE A 68 -21.82 -7.16 -14.49
N ASN A 69 -22.92 -7.90 -14.51
CA ASN A 69 -23.78 -8.12 -15.68
C ASN A 69 -24.29 -6.85 -16.40
N MET A 70 -24.06 -5.66 -15.83
CA MET A 70 -24.52 -4.37 -16.37
C MET A 70 -23.49 -3.68 -17.28
N HIS A 71 -22.23 -4.12 -17.31
CA HIS A 71 -21.18 -3.50 -18.13
C HIS A 71 -20.33 -4.55 -18.87
N PRO A 72 -20.02 -4.33 -20.16
CA PRO A 72 -19.23 -5.26 -20.98
C PRO A 72 -17.77 -5.39 -20.50
N PHE A 73 -17.30 -4.47 -19.65
CA PHE A 73 -15.98 -4.52 -19.02
C PHE A 73 -16.11 -4.39 -17.50
N PRO A 74 -15.33 -5.16 -16.71
CA PRO A 74 -15.26 -4.97 -15.27
C PRO A 74 -14.71 -3.57 -14.97
N GLN A 75 -15.59 -2.66 -14.52
CA GLN A 75 -15.21 -1.28 -14.19
C GLN A 75 -14.20 -1.22 -13.02
N TYR A 76 -14.23 -2.23 -12.15
CA TYR A 76 -13.39 -2.29 -10.96
C TYR A 76 -12.48 -3.52 -11.02
N PRO A 77 -11.16 -3.35 -10.84
CA PRO A 77 -10.23 -4.46 -10.76
C PRO A 77 -10.54 -5.42 -9.59
N PRO A 78 -10.21 -6.71 -9.72
CA PRO A 78 -10.78 -7.74 -8.88
C PRO A 78 -10.17 -7.84 -7.47
N LEU A 79 -8.96 -7.32 -7.23
CA LEU A 79 -8.23 -7.66 -5.99
C LEU A 79 -8.93 -7.14 -4.72
N TYR A 80 -9.40 -5.89 -4.74
CA TYR A 80 -10.09 -5.31 -3.58
C TYR A 80 -11.46 -5.97 -3.33
N PRO A 81 -12.37 -6.09 -4.32
CA PRO A 81 -13.61 -6.85 -4.17
C PRO A 81 -13.39 -8.29 -3.70
N PHE A 82 -12.36 -8.97 -4.23
CA PHE A 82 -12.01 -10.32 -3.82
C PHE A 82 -11.62 -10.39 -2.35
N LEU A 83 -10.83 -9.42 -1.87
CA LEU A 83 -10.38 -9.37 -0.49
C LEU A 83 -11.53 -9.15 0.51
N ILE A 84 -12.52 -8.33 0.16
CA ILE A 84 -13.70 -8.08 1.01
C ILE A 84 -14.81 -9.14 0.84
N SER A 85 -14.75 -9.96 -0.22
CA SER A 85 -15.78 -10.98 -0.53
C SER A 85 -16.10 -11.97 0.61
N PRO A 86 -15.14 -12.44 1.43
CA PRO A 86 -15.47 -13.34 2.54
C PRO A 86 -16.27 -12.65 3.63
N ILE A 87 -16.05 -11.35 3.85
CA ILE A 87 -16.79 -10.55 4.83
C ILE A 87 -18.22 -10.30 4.34
N VAL A 88 -18.37 -9.98 3.06
CA VAL A 88 -19.69 -9.76 2.42
C VAL A 88 -20.51 -11.05 2.33
N GLY A 89 -19.83 -12.16 2.07
CA GLY A 89 -20.46 -13.47 1.88
C GLY A 89 -20.73 -14.26 3.15
N GLY A 90 -19.86 -14.11 4.15
CA GLY A 90 -19.94 -14.82 5.43
C GLY A 90 -20.80 -14.13 6.49
N ILE A 91 -21.10 -12.84 6.33
CA ILE A 91 -21.91 -12.06 7.28
C ILE A 91 -23.22 -11.66 6.59
N GLU A 92 -24.34 -12.21 7.07
CA GLU A 92 -25.66 -11.94 6.51
C GLU A 92 -26.17 -10.52 6.81
N ASP A 93 -25.84 -10.00 7.99
CA ASP A 93 -26.16 -8.64 8.39
C ASP A 93 -25.29 -7.64 7.61
N LYS A 94 -25.95 -6.86 6.75
CA LYS A 94 -25.30 -5.86 5.88
C LYS A 94 -24.61 -4.75 6.68
N ILE A 95 -25.20 -4.31 7.78
CA ILE A 95 -24.64 -3.25 8.62
C ILE A 95 -23.38 -3.80 9.28
N LEU A 96 -23.46 -5.00 9.86
CA LEU A 96 -22.31 -5.64 10.47
C LEU A 96 -21.19 -5.87 9.43
N SER A 97 -21.53 -6.42 8.27
CA SER A 97 -20.59 -6.64 7.16
C SER A 97 -19.88 -5.36 6.73
N PHE A 98 -20.61 -4.25 6.59
CA PHE A 98 -20.05 -2.92 6.30
C PHE A 98 -18.99 -2.51 7.33
N HIS A 99 -19.29 -2.62 8.62
CA HIS A 99 -18.34 -2.24 9.69
C HIS A 99 -17.09 -3.15 9.68
N TYR A 100 -17.24 -4.45 9.43
CA TYR A 100 -16.08 -5.35 9.31
C TYR A 100 -15.19 -4.99 8.10
N ILE A 101 -15.78 -4.54 7.00
CA ILE A 101 -15.00 -4.03 5.85
C ILE A 101 -14.25 -2.76 6.24
N LEU A 102 -14.86 -1.84 6.98
CA LEU A 102 -14.18 -0.63 7.45
C LEU A 102 -13.04 -0.95 8.43
N VAL A 103 -13.22 -1.95 9.30
CA VAL A 103 -12.13 -2.46 10.18
C VAL A 103 -10.96 -2.97 9.34
N LEU A 104 -11.24 -3.75 8.29
CA LEU A 104 -10.22 -4.21 7.35
C LEU A 104 -9.56 -3.03 6.63
N ASN A 105 -10.31 -2.04 6.16
CA ASN A 105 -9.77 -0.85 5.50
C ASN A 105 -8.88 -0.02 6.44
N ALA A 106 -9.24 0.11 7.71
CA ALA A 106 -8.41 0.75 8.72
C ALA A 106 -7.05 0.04 8.87
N PHE A 107 -7.05 -1.30 8.85
CA PHE A 107 -5.81 -2.09 8.84
C PHE A 107 -5.00 -1.88 7.55
N LEU A 108 -5.63 -2.07 6.38
CA LEU A 108 -4.97 -1.99 5.07
C LEU A 108 -4.36 -0.61 4.82
N SER A 109 -5.15 0.46 5.00
CA SER A 109 -4.67 1.82 4.81
C SER A 109 -3.50 2.15 5.74
N SER A 110 -3.49 1.60 6.97
CA SER A 110 -2.41 1.81 7.92
C SER A 110 -1.13 1.07 7.54
N LEU A 111 -1.17 0.04 6.68
CA LEU A 111 0.05 -0.62 6.19
C LEU A 111 0.98 0.34 5.45
N ILE A 112 0.50 1.49 4.97
CA ILE A 112 1.31 2.51 4.29
C ILE A 112 2.47 3.03 5.14
N VAL A 113 2.41 2.93 6.48
CA VAL A 113 3.50 3.39 7.38
C VAL A 113 4.82 2.73 7.02
N PHE A 114 4.79 1.43 6.74
CA PHE A 114 5.98 0.63 6.50
C PHE A 114 6.71 1.04 5.22
N PRO A 115 6.09 0.99 4.02
CA PRO A 115 6.76 1.41 2.81
C PRO A 115 7.12 2.91 2.86
N ALA A 116 6.32 3.76 3.50
CA ALA A 116 6.65 5.18 3.65
C ALA A 116 7.95 5.39 4.44
N TYR A 117 8.11 4.71 5.59
CA TYR A 117 9.33 4.77 6.38
C TYR A 117 10.54 4.25 5.60
N TYR A 118 10.42 3.07 4.99
CA TYR A 118 11.53 2.47 4.26
C TYR A 118 11.96 3.31 3.06
N LEU A 119 11.01 3.91 2.33
CA LEU A 119 11.32 4.79 1.22
C LEU A 119 11.98 6.09 1.69
N ALA A 120 11.45 6.70 2.76
CA ALA A 120 12.03 7.93 3.32
C ALA A 120 13.46 7.71 3.82
N LYS A 121 13.75 6.54 4.42
CA LYS A 121 15.08 6.18 4.91
C LYS A 121 16.15 6.09 3.82
N GLU A 122 15.75 5.95 2.56
CA GLU A 122 16.68 5.96 1.43
C GLU A 122 17.24 7.37 1.12
N TYR A 123 16.60 8.43 1.64
CA TYR A 123 16.91 9.83 1.33
C TYR A 123 17.09 10.73 2.56
N LEU A 124 16.58 10.32 3.72
CA LEU A 124 16.52 11.12 4.94
C LEU A 124 17.16 10.39 6.13
N ASN A 125 17.42 11.14 7.20
CA ASN A 125 17.84 10.57 8.47
C ASN A 125 16.69 9.80 9.14
N GLU A 126 17.01 9.01 10.17
CA GLU A 126 16.06 8.11 10.82
C GLU A 126 14.86 8.84 11.44
N ASN A 127 15.11 9.95 12.14
CA ASN A 127 14.04 10.74 12.77
C ASN A 127 13.11 11.38 11.73
N ASP A 128 13.68 11.97 10.69
CA ASP A 128 12.92 12.60 9.60
C ASP A 128 12.09 11.56 8.84
N SER A 129 12.62 10.35 8.68
CA SER A 129 11.90 9.23 8.06
C SER A 129 10.69 8.78 8.88
N ILE A 130 10.80 8.78 10.21
CA ILE A 130 9.67 8.49 11.11
C ILE A 130 8.59 9.57 10.97
N ILE A 131 8.99 10.85 10.91
CA ILE A 131 8.07 11.98 10.70
C ILE A 131 7.34 11.83 9.36
N VAL A 132 8.06 11.53 8.27
CA VAL A 132 7.44 11.30 6.95
C VAL A 132 6.46 10.13 6.97
N ALA A 133 6.81 9.02 7.63
CA ALA A 133 5.90 7.88 7.76
C ALA A 133 4.63 8.24 8.52
N PHE A 134 4.75 9.00 9.62
CA PHE A 134 3.63 9.50 10.40
C PHE A 134 2.73 10.45 9.58
N LEU A 135 3.34 11.42 8.88
CA LEU A 135 2.61 12.35 8.02
C LEU A 135 1.86 11.61 6.91
N THR A 136 2.50 10.63 6.27
CA THR A 136 1.90 9.83 5.18
C THR A 136 0.61 9.12 5.64
N VAL A 137 0.59 8.62 6.87
CA VAL A 137 -0.57 7.93 7.44
C VAL A 137 -1.74 8.87 7.67
N ILE A 138 -1.45 10.10 8.10
CA ILE A 138 -2.45 11.14 8.40
C ILE A 138 -2.92 11.85 7.15
N MET A 139 -2.20 11.73 6.02
CA MET A 139 -2.61 12.35 4.77
C MET A 139 -4.07 12.00 4.43
N PRO A 140 -4.86 12.98 3.97
CA PRO A 140 -6.29 12.80 3.76
C PRO A 140 -6.67 11.56 2.96
N PRO A 141 -5.98 11.18 1.85
CA PRO A 141 -6.32 9.96 1.12
C PRO A 141 -6.09 8.66 1.89
N SER A 142 -5.11 8.62 2.79
CA SER A 142 -4.82 7.45 3.64
C SER A 142 -5.77 7.38 4.84
N PHE A 143 -6.18 8.53 5.36
CA PHE A 143 -6.99 8.62 6.56
C PHE A 143 -8.49 8.59 6.27
N ILE A 144 -8.98 9.45 5.38
CA ILE A 144 -10.42 9.62 5.13
C ILE A 144 -11.01 8.40 4.41
N TYR A 145 -10.32 7.88 3.39
CA TYR A 145 -10.80 6.70 2.65
C TYR A 145 -10.80 5.42 3.49
N SER A 146 -10.11 5.41 4.64
CA SER A 146 -10.19 4.26 5.57
C SER A 146 -11.59 4.02 6.12
N PHE A 147 -12.46 5.02 6.00
CA PHE A 147 -13.85 5.00 6.43
C PHE A 147 -14.87 4.73 5.30
N THR A 148 -14.41 4.41 4.10
CA THR A 148 -15.27 4.09 2.96
C THR A 148 -14.85 2.76 2.33
N ILE A 149 -15.81 2.04 1.72
CA ILE A 149 -15.51 0.83 0.93
C ILE A 149 -14.87 1.23 -0.39
N MET A 150 -13.54 1.39 -0.37
CA MET A 150 -12.75 1.91 -1.47
C MET A 150 -11.43 1.16 -1.65
N ALA A 151 -11.06 0.90 -2.91
CA ALA A 151 -9.84 0.18 -3.27
C ALA A 151 -8.56 0.97 -2.93
N GLU A 152 -8.67 2.28 -2.76
CA GLU A 152 -7.63 3.22 -2.31
C GLU A 152 -6.93 2.73 -1.04
N ASN A 153 -7.68 2.12 -0.12
CA ASN A 153 -7.19 1.57 1.14
C ASN A 153 -6.12 0.49 0.95
N LEU A 154 -6.24 -0.28 -0.14
CA LEU A 154 -5.26 -1.30 -0.53
C LEU A 154 -4.25 -0.76 -1.54
N PHE A 155 -4.69 0.14 -2.43
CA PHE A 155 -3.89 0.68 -3.53
C PHE A 155 -2.67 1.46 -3.03
N PHE A 156 -2.83 2.42 -2.12
CA PHE A 156 -1.71 3.26 -1.70
C PHE A 156 -0.58 2.49 -0.99
N PRO A 157 -0.86 1.57 -0.04
CA PRO A 157 0.18 0.71 0.53
C PRO A 157 0.90 -0.13 -0.52
N LEU A 158 0.17 -0.75 -1.46
CA LEU A 158 0.77 -1.57 -2.53
C LEU A 158 1.61 -0.73 -3.51
N PHE A 159 1.09 0.44 -3.89
CA PHE A 159 1.77 1.38 -4.78
C PHE A 159 3.11 1.83 -4.18
N LEU A 160 3.11 2.25 -2.93
CA LEU A 160 4.33 2.71 -2.25
C LEU A 160 5.31 1.55 -2.02
N THR A 161 4.80 0.36 -1.71
CA THR A 161 5.62 -0.85 -1.59
C THR A 161 6.27 -1.24 -2.93
N SER A 162 5.54 -1.08 -4.04
CA SER A 162 6.07 -1.31 -5.39
C SER A 162 7.26 -0.39 -5.66
N ILE A 163 7.12 0.91 -5.34
CA ILE A 163 8.20 1.89 -5.48
C ILE A 163 9.41 1.52 -4.60
N CYS A 164 9.20 1.08 -3.36
CA CYS A 164 10.30 0.63 -2.50
C CYS A 164 11.12 -0.50 -3.15
N PHE A 165 10.46 -1.49 -3.76
CA PHE A 165 11.17 -2.58 -4.43
C PHE A 165 11.83 -2.15 -5.74
N MET A 166 11.19 -1.28 -6.52
CA MET A 166 11.79 -0.68 -7.72
C MET A 166 13.10 0.06 -7.37
N THR A 167 13.07 0.94 -6.36
CA THR A 167 14.27 1.65 -5.88
C THR A 167 15.37 0.69 -5.43
N ARG A 168 15.02 -0.45 -4.82
CA ARG A 168 15.99 -1.48 -4.43
C ARG A 168 16.58 -2.23 -5.62
N VAL A 169 15.78 -2.52 -6.65
CA VAL A 169 16.24 -3.10 -7.92
C VAL A 169 17.25 -2.17 -8.59
N TYR A 170 16.92 -0.88 -8.66
CA TYR A 170 17.80 0.15 -9.23
C TYR A 170 19.18 0.17 -8.57
N LYS A 171 19.23 0.10 -7.22
CA LYS A 171 20.47 0.14 -6.44
C LYS A 171 21.25 -1.17 -6.48
N SER A 172 20.55 -2.30 -6.49
CA SER A 172 21.12 -3.63 -6.49
C SER A 172 20.24 -4.56 -7.31
N ASN A 173 20.77 -4.98 -8.46
CA ASN A 173 20.08 -5.89 -9.37
C ASN A 173 20.00 -7.31 -8.77
N ASN A 174 19.07 -7.49 -7.84
CA ASN A 174 18.82 -8.74 -7.14
C ASN A 174 17.54 -9.38 -7.65
N PHE A 175 17.60 -10.65 -8.05
CA PHE A 175 16.45 -11.42 -8.52
C PHE A 175 15.26 -11.39 -7.55
N LYS A 176 15.53 -11.46 -6.23
CA LYS A 176 14.46 -11.40 -5.21
C LYS A 176 13.72 -10.06 -5.23
N ASN A 177 14.44 -8.95 -5.36
CA ASN A 177 13.84 -7.62 -5.42
C ASN A 177 13.06 -7.42 -6.73
N ASN A 178 13.57 -7.95 -7.85
CA ASN A 178 12.86 -7.94 -9.14
C ASN A 178 11.54 -8.72 -9.05
N LEU A 179 11.57 -9.92 -8.47
CA LEU A 179 10.37 -10.73 -8.28
C LEU A 179 9.35 -10.01 -7.40
N LEU A 180 9.79 -9.45 -6.27
CA LEU A 180 8.92 -8.70 -5.37
C LEU A 180 8.35 -7.45 -6.04
N ALA A 181 9.15 -6.68 -6.77
CA ALA A 181 8.67 -5.53 -7.54
C ALA A 181 7.57 -5.94 -8.53
N GLY A 182 7.80 -6.99 -9.33
CA GLY A 182 6.80 -7.50 -10.27
C GLY A 182 5.50 -7.95 -9.60
N ILE A 183 5.59 -8.66 -8.46
CA ILE A 183 4.42 -9.08 -7.68
C ILE A 183 3.64 -7.87 -7.19
N PHE A 184 4.29 -6.92 -6.51
CA PHE A 184 3.60 -5.75 -5.95
C PHE A 184 3.02 -4.83 -7.02
N ILE A 185 3.71 -4.65 -8.16
CA ILE A 185 3.18 -3.91 -9.31
C ILE A 185 1.92 -4.60 -9.85
N SER A 186 1.96 -5.94 -10.00
CA SER A 186 0.81 -6.71 -10.47
C SER A 186 -0.38 -6.60 -9.52
N LEU A 187 -0.15 -6.72 -8.20
CA LEU A 187 -1.18 -6.52 -7.18
C LEU A 187 -1.75 -5.08 -7.21
N THR A 188 -0.89 -4.09 -7.45
CA THR A 188 -1.31 -2.69 -7.58
C THR A 188 -2.23 -2.49 -8.78
N ILE A 189 -1.89 -3.08 -9.94
CA ILE A 189 -2.73 -3.05 -11.16
C ILE A 189 -4.06 -3.76 -10.93
N LEU A 190 -4.03 -4.93 -10.27
CA LEU A 190 -5.23 -5.68 -9.91
C LEU A 190 -6.10 -4.98 -8.86
N THR A 191 -5.58 -3.93 -8.22
CA THR A 191 -6.35 -3.06 -7.32
C THR A 191 -6.92 -1.86 -8.08
N LYS A 192 -6.10 -1.16 -8.87
CA LYS A 192 -6.52 -0.04 -9.73
C LYS A 192 -5.68 -0.01 -11.01
N LEU A 193 -6.34 0.16 -12.16
CA LEU A 193 -5.67 0.19 -13.48
C LEU A 193 -4.63 1.31 -13.63
N ILE A 194 -4.76 2.42 -12.89
CA ILE A 194 -3.75 3.49 -12.87
C ILE A 194 -2.36 2.98 -12.42
N GLY A 195 -2.31 1.85 -11.70
CA GLY A 195 -1.07 1.14 -11.38
C GLY A 195 -0.26 0.70 -12.59
N LEU A 196 -0.85 0.66 -13.79
CA LEU A 196 -0.13 0.36 -15.05
C LEU A 196 1.05 1.29 -15.29
N VAL A 197 0.99 2.53 -14.78
CA VAL A 197 2.10 3.48 -14.85
C VAL A 197 3.37 2.90 -14.21
N LEU A 198 3.24 2.17 -13.09
CA LEU A 198 4.41 1.53 -12.45
C LEU A 198 5.03 0.44 -13.31
N ALA A 199 4.23 -0.36 -14.02
CA ALA A 199 4.74 -1.38 -14.92
C ALA A 199 5.54 -0.76 -16.08
N ILE A 200 5.04 0.33 -16.66
CA ILE A 200 5.74 1.07 -17.72
C ILE A 200 7.08 1.59 -17.19
N ILE A 201 7.08 2.25 -16.04
CA ILE A 201 8.31 2.80 -15.43
C ILE A 201 9.31 1.68 -15.14
N TYR A 202 8.85 0.57 -14.56
CA TYR A 202 9.71 -0.56 -14.23
C TYR A 202 10.34 -1.23 -15.46
N LEU A 203 9.58 -1.35 -16.57
CA LEU A 203 10.11 -1.85 -17.83
C LEU A 203 11.19 -0.91 -18.40
N LEU A 204 10.97 0.41 -18.33
CA LEU A 204 11.97 1.38 -18.75
C LEU A 204 13.24 1.31 -17.89
N GLU A 205 13.09 1.13 -16.58
CA GLU A 205 14.19 0.99 -15.63
C GLU A 205 15.09 -0.23 -15.96
N ILE A 206 14.49 -1.37 -16.33
CA ILE A 206 15.25 -2.58 -16.71
C ILE A 206 15.89 -2.45 -18.10
N LEU A 207 15.20 -1.82 -19.05
CA LEU A 207 15.66 -1.72 -20.44
C LEU A 207 16.75 -0.67 -20.63
N TYR A 208 16.71 0.42 -19.87
CA TYR A 208 17.64 1.55 -20.02
C TYR A 208 19.12 1.17 -19.86
N PRO A 209 19.55 0.44 -18.80
CA PRO A 209 20.94 0.02 -18.67
C PRO A 209 21.40 -0.88 -19.81
N ARG A 210 20.55 -1.83 -20.24
CA ARG A 210 20.84 -2.76 -21.35
C ARG A 210 20.98 -2.06 -22.69
N TRP A 211 20.22 -1.01 -22.91
CA TRP A 211 20.35 -0.18 -24.09
C TRP A 211 21.68 0.59 -24.07
N LYS A 212 22.01 1.22 -22.94
CA LYS A 212 23.26 1.97 -22.76
C LYS A 212 24.50 1.11 -23.00
N GLU A 213 24.51 -0.13 -22.51
CA GLU A 213 25.60 -1.10 -22.73
C GLU A 213 25.78 -1.52 -24.20
N LYS A 214 24.75 -1.43 -25.04
CA LYS A 214 24.84 -1.79 -26.47
C LYS A 214 25.30 -0.64 -27.36
N THR A 215 25.14 0.60 -26.92
CA THR A 215 25.42 1.81 -27.70
C THR A 215 26.71 2.52 -27.29
N GLY A 216 27.32 2.14 -26.16
CA GLY A 216 28.64 2.62 -25.71
C GLY A 216 29.70 1.58 -25.97
#